data_AF-A0A3A1YBX0-F1
#
_entry.id   AF-A0A3A1YBX0-F1
#
_cell.length_a   1.000
_cell.length_b   1.000
_cell.length_c   1.000
_cell.angle_alpha   90.00
_cell.angle_beta   90.00
_cell.angle_gamma   90.00
#
_symmetry.space_group_name_H-M   'P 1'
#
loop_
_entity.id
_entity.type
_entity.pdbx_description
1 polymer ?
#
loop_
_entity_poly.entity_id
_entity_poly.type
_entity_poly.pdbx_seq_one_letter_code
_entity_poly.pdbx_strand_id
1 'polypeptide(L)'
;MKIANTNTKHILIKAHTNSDWDTCDFAIIQIDEAWKKELKKRLKLVEFIDDMPNLVSVLFRDSAVSFYATNEDDTPHIDTLLGDKNWQFVSLENNETNHFNTPTSTLNLYQMVVCKGGYAYFQAFGKHTGEE
;
A
#
# COMPACT_ATOMS: atom_id res chain seq x y z
N MET A 1 10.32 -13.47 -0.15
CA MET A 1 8.87 -13.28 0.00
C MET A 1 8.21 -14.39 -0.77
N LYS A 2 7.12 -14.98 -0.25
CA LYS A 2 6.43 -16.11 -0.91
C LYS A 2 4.93 -15.87 -0.94
N ILE A 3 4.26 -16.27 -2.03
CA ILE A 3 2.80 -16.22 -2.14
C ILE A 3 2.21 -17.14 -1.06
N ALA A 4 1.18 -16.66 -0.39
CA ALA A 4 0.41 -17.45 0.55
C ALA A 4 -1.04 -17.59 0.07
N ASN A 5 -1.53 -18.83 0.04
CA ASN A 5 -2.92 -19.12 -0.34
C ASN A 5 -3.90 -18.96 0.84
N THR A 6 -3.41 -18.54 2.01
CA THR A 6 -4.18 -18.32 3.22
C THR A 6 -3.94 -16.90 3.74
N ASN A 7 -4.85 -16.40 4.57
CA ASN A 7 -4.71 -15.07 5.18
C ASN A 7 -3.41 -15.01 6.00
N THR A 8 -2.48 -14.17 5.58
CA THR A 8 -1.27 -13.82 6.34
C THR A 8 -1.42 -12.46 7.00
N LYS A 9 -0.35 -11.98 7.64
CA LYS A 9 -0.27 -10.61 8.18
C LYS A 9 0.15 -9.58 7.13
N HIS A 10 0.42 -9.98 5.89
CA HIS A 10 0.97 -9.10 4.87
C HIS A 10 0.28 -9.27 3.52
N ILE A 11 -0.07 -8.16 2.89
CA ILE A 11 -0.55 -8.12 1.51
C ILE A 11 0.52 -7.45 0.66
N LEU A 12 0.89 -8.09 -0.45
CA LEU A 12 1.64 -7.51 -1.54
C LEU A 12 0.67 -6.84 -2.50
N ILE A 13 0.96 -5.61 -2.91
CA ILE A 13 0.20 -4.88 -3.93
C ILE A 13 1.16 -4.18 -4.89
N LYS A 14 0.77 -4.05 -6.16
CA LYS A 14 1.52 -3.25 -7.13
C LYS A 14 1.44 -1.77 -6.75
N ALA A 15 2.56 -1.06 -6.81
CA ALA A 15 2.64 0.36 -6.53
C ALA A 15 3.18 1.10 -7.76
N HIS A 16 3.01 2.41 -7.74
CA HIS A 16 3.55 3.30 -8.76
C HIS A 16 3.92 4.62 -8.11
N THR A 17 4.84 5.32 -8.73
CA THR A 17 5.22 6.70 -8.39
C THR A 17 4.97 7.58 -9.60
N ASN A 18 4.62 8.84 -9.36
CA ASN A 18 4.55 9.88 -10.38
C ASN A 18 5.79 10.79 -10.39
N SER A 19 6.81 10.45 -9.60
CA SER A 19 8.08 11.17 -9.58
C SER A 19 9.04 10.59 -10.62
N ASP A 20 9.66 11.46 -11.41
CA ASP A 20 10.71 11.08 -12.37
C ASP A 20 12.05 10.73 -11.69
N TRP A 21 12.19 11.03 -10.40
CA TRP A 21 13.43 10.86 -9.63
C TRP A 21 13.35 9.77 -8.58
N ASP A 22 12.17 9.20 -8.36
CA ASP A 22 11.95 8.18 -7.36
C ASP A 22 11.55 6.85 -7.98
N THR A 23 11.79 5.76 -7.25
CA THR A 23 11.50 4.41 -7.70
C THR A 23 10.53 3.75 -6.73
N CYS A 24 9.41 3.24 -7.25
CA CYS A 24 8.45 2.48 -6.47
C CYS A 24 7.69 1.50 -7.37
N ASP A 25 7.85 0.22 -7.08
CA ASP A 25 7.30 -0.87 -7.89
C ASP A 25 6.22 -1.66 -7.14
N PHE A 26 6.34 -1.74 -5.81
CA PHE A 26 5.40 -2.47 -4.98
C PHE A 26 5.28 -1.88 -3.57
N ALA A 27 4.23 -2.31 -2.89
CA ALA A 27 4.03 -2.02 -1.49
C ALA A 27 3.60 -3.26 -0.71
N ILE A 28 3.93 -3.27 0.58
CA ILE A 28 3.52 -4.30 1.52
C ILE A 28 2.65 -3.65 2.58
N ILE A 29 1.44 -4.18 2.76
CA ILE A 29 0.49 -3.72 3.78
C ILE A 29 0.49 -4.72 4.93
N GLN A 30 0.75 -4.25 6.15
CA GLN A 30 0.59 -5.01 7.38
C GLN A 30 -0.88 -5.00 7.82
N ILE A 31 -1.47 -6.18 7.91
CA ILE A 31 -2.90 -6.37 8.18
C ILE A 31 -3.13 -7.18 9.46
N ASP A 32 -2.57 -6.73 10.57
CA ASP A 32 -2.83 -7.36 11.87
C ASP A 32 -4.28 -7.17 12.36
N GLU A 33 -4.65 -7.87 13.44
CA GLU A 33 -6.03 -7.83 13.97
C GLU A 33 -6.43 -6.44 14.47
N ALA A 34 -5.47 -5.63 14.95
CA ALA A 34 -5.75 -4.26 15.37
C ALA A 34 -6.08 -3.40 14.15
N TRP A 35 -5.29 -3.51 13.08
CA TRP A 35 -5.54 -2.83 11.81
C TRP A 35 -6.89 -3.24 11.21
N LYS A 36 -7.20 -4.54 11.17
CA LYS A 36 -8.51 -5.03 10.68
C LYS A 36 -9.68 -4.48 11.50
N LYS A 37 -9.54 -4.38 12.82
CA LYS A 37 -10.58 -3.78 13.69
C LYS A 37 -10.77 -2.31 13.38
N GLU A 38 -9.69 -1.57 13.10
CA GLU A 38 -9.76 -0.17 12.73
C GLU A 38 -10.34 0.03 11.33
N LEU A 39 -9.92 -0.79 10.35
CA LEU A 39 -10.50 -0.80 9.00
C LEU A 39 -12.02 -0.96 9.04
N LYS A 40 -12.53 -1.89 9.86
CA LYS A 40 -13.99 -2.09 10.02
C LYS A 40 -14.71 -0.84 10.52
N LYS A 41 -14.09 -0.03 11.38
CA LYS A 41 -14.69 1.25 11.82
C LYS A 41 -14.70 2.28 10.69
N ARG A 42 -13.61 2.35 9.92
CA ARG A 42 -13.49 3.25 8.76
C ARG A 42 -14.52 2.91 7.69
N LEU A 43 -14.71 1.63 7.40
CA LEU A 43 -15.74 1.17 6.45
C LEU A 43 -17.16 1.54 6.90
N LYS A 44 -17.48 1.39 8.19
CA LYS A 44 -18.78 1.85 8.73
C LYS A 44 -18.99 3.36 8.61
N LEU A 45 -17.93 4.16 8.76
CA LEU A 45 -18.01 5.60 8.54
C LEU A 45 -18.32 5.90 7.07
N VAL A 46 -17.70 5.18 6.14
CA VAL A 46 -17.91 5.33 4.69
C VAL A 46 -19.34 4.94 4.30
N GLU A 47 -19.88 3.86 4.86
CA GLU A 47 -21.30 3.48 4.67
C GLU A 47 -22.26 4.60 5.09
N PHE A 48 -21.96 5.33 6.18
CA PHE A 48 -22.80 6.41 6.66
C PHE A 48 -22.81 7.65 5.76
N ILE A 49 -21.73 7.88 5.00
CA ILE A 49 -21.54 9.07 4.18
C ILE A 49 -21.68 8.80 2.68
N ASP A 50 -21.92 7.56 2.27
CA ASP A 50 -22.00 7.14 0.86
C ASP A 50 -23.13 7.88 0.10
N ASP A 51 -24.21 8.21 0.82
CA ASP A 51 -25.34 8.96 0.28
C ASP A 51 -25.04 10.45 0.03
N MET A 52 -23.86 10.96 0.44
CA MET A 52 -23.47 12.34 0.14
C MET A 52 -23.15 12.49 -1.35
N PRO A 53 -23.88 13.34 -2.12
CA PRO A 53 -23.71 13.42 -3.56
C PRO A 53 -22.33 13.94 -3.99
N ASN A 54 -21.76 14.87 -3.21
CA ASN A 54 -20.50 15.55 -3.52
C ASN A 54 -19.28 14.95 -2.81
N LEU A 55 -19.45 13.82 -2.11
CA LEU A 55 -18.33 13.13 -1.48
C LEU A 55 -17.56 12.33 -2.53
N VAL A 56 -16.26 12.60 -2.63
CA VAL A 56 -15.34 11.85 -3.50
C VAL A 56 -14.64 10.74 -2.70
N SER A 57 -14.00 11.10 -1.60
CA SER A 57 -13.22 10.17 -0.76
C SER A 57 -13.02 10.69 0.66
N VAL A 58 -12.73 9.78 1.58
CA VAL A 58 -12.25 10.08 2.93
C VAL A 58 -10.81 9.62 3.08
N LEU A 59 -9.97 10.46 3.69
CA LEU A 59 -8.57 10.19 3.90
C LEU A 59 -8.31 9.89 5.38
N PHE A 60 -7.65 8.78 5.65
CA PHE A 60 -7.18 8.41 6.97
C PHE A 60 -5.65 8.41 6.97
N ARG A 61 -5.03 9.01 7.98
CA ARG A 61 -3.60 8.77 8.23
C ARG A 61 -3.43 7.28 8.55
N ASP A 62 -2.65 6.58 7.75
CA ASP A 62 -2.41 5.15 7.93
C ASP A 62 -1.02 4.78 7.40
N SER A 63 -0.16 4.32 8.31
CA SER A 63 1.21 3.90 8.03
C SER A 63 1.38 2.38 8.09
N ALA A 64 0.30 1.61 7.92
CA ALA A 64 0.38 0.15 7.81
C ALA A 64 1.02 -0.32 6.50
N VAL A 65 1.29 0.59 5.57
CA VAL A 65 1.91 0.32 4.28
C VAL A 65 3.37 0.78 4.27
N SER A 66 4.22 -0.01 3.64
CA SER A 66 5.59 0.34 3.29
C SER A 66 5.78 0.17 1.78
N PHE A 67 6.45 1.15 1.16
CA PHE A 67 6.72 1.18 -0.28
C PHE A 67 8.15 0.76 -0.58
N TYR A 68 8.34 0.05 -1.69
CA TYR A 68 9.61 -0.56 -2.08
C TYR A 68 9.79 -0.51 -3.60
N ALA A 69 11.05 -0.71 -4.01
CA ALA A 69 11.45 -0.88 -5.40
C ALA A 69 12.13 -2.25 -5.58
N THR A 70 12.08 -2.78 -6.80
CA THR A 70 12.93 -3.91 -7.19
C THR A 70 14.37 -3.46 -7.36
N ASN A 71 15.31 -4.40 -7.38
CA ASN A 71 16.69 -4.13 -7.75
C ASN A 71 16.86 -4.23 -9.28
N GLU A 72 18.11 -4.03 -9.75
CA GLU A 72 18.46 -4.09 -11.18
C GLU A 72 18.13 -5.45 -11.84
N ASP A 73 18.04 -6.52 -11.06
CA ASP A 73 17.69 -7.88 -11.50
C ASP A 73 16.18 -8.18 -11.34
N ASP A 74 15.33 -7.14 -11.21
CA ASP A 74 13.89 -7.23 -10.94
C ASP A 74 13.54 -8.08 -9.70
N THR A 75 14.42 -8.11 -8.70
CA THR A 75 14.21 -8.85 -7.45
C THR A 75 13.67 -7.90 -6.37
N PRO A 76 12.57 -8.27 -5.67
CA PRO A 76 11.77 -9.48 -5.87
C PRO A 76 10.92 -9.41 -7.15
N HIS A 77 10.76 -10.53 -7.87
CA HIS A 77 10.01 -10.60 -9.14
C HIS A 77 8.50 -10.35 -8.96
N ILE A 78 8.10 -9.09 -8.79
CA ILE A 78 6.75 -8.67 -8.41
C ILE A 78 5.70 -9.13 -9.42
N ASP A 79 5.96 -8.96 -10.73
CA ASP A 79 5.00 -9.36 -11.76
C ASP A 79 4.77 -10.88 -11.77
N THR A 80 5.81 -11.69 -11.48
CA THR A 80 5.66 -13.14 -11.30
C THR A 80 4.88 -13.49 -10.03
N LEU A 81 5.12 -12.76 -8.94
CA LEU A 81 4.44 -12.98 -7.66
C LEU A 81 2.96 -12.59 -7.71
N LEU A 82 2.60 -11.57 -8.49
CA LEU A 82 1.24 -11.09 -8.62
C LEU A 82 0.47 -11.78 -9.75
N GLY A 83 1.16 -12.18 -10.83
CA GLY A 83 0.52 -12.66 -12.05
C GLY A 83 -0.48 -11.63 -12.58
N ASP A 84 -1.68 -12.08 -12.91
CA ASP A 84 -2.76 -11.21 -13.40
C ASP A 84 -3.49 -10.42 -12.29
N LYS A 85 -3.09 -10.59 -11.02
CA LYS A 85 -3.76 -9.96 -9.87
C LYS A 85 -3.08 -8.64 -9.52
N ASN A 86 -3.85 -7.68 -9.01
CA ASN A 86 -3.28 -6.44 -8.49
C ASN A 86 -2.70 -6.58 -7.07
N TRP A 87 -3.08 -7.63 -6.33
CA TRP A 87 -2.62 -7.89 -4.97
C TRP A 87 -2.69 -9.39 -4.62
N GLN A 88 -1.85 -9.83 -3.66
CA GLN A 88 -1.88 -11.18 -3.08
C GLN A 88 -1.43 -11.19 -1.60
N PHE A 89 -1.86 -12.20 -0.84
CA PHE A 89 -1.26 -12.46 0.48
C PHE A 89 0.14 -13.03 0.31
N VAL A 90 1.05 -12.57 1.17
CA VAL A 90 2.44 -13.05 1.18
C VAL A 90 2.91 -13.40 2.58
N SER A 91 3.80 -14.37 2.67
CA SER A 91 4.61 -14.60 3.86
C SER A 91 5.99 -13.97 3.67
N LEU A 92 6.48 -13.37 4.75
CA LEU A 92 7.78 -12.73 4.82
C LEU A 92 8.61 -13.45 5.86
N GLU A 93 9.88 -13.68 5.55
CA GLU A 93 10.86 -14.15 6.53
C GLU A 93 11.28 -13.00 7.45
N ASN A 94 11.83 -13.31 8.62
CA ASN A 94 12.22 -12.28 9.58
C ASN A 94 13.26 -11.34 8.95
N ASN A 95 13.02 -10.03 9.05
CA ASN A 95 13.87 -8.97 8.48
C ASN A 95 14.04 -9.01 6.96
N GLU A 96 13.23 -9.80 6.24
CA GLU A 96 13.34 -9.92 4.79
C GLU A 96 13.16 -8.57 4.08
N THR A 97 12.27 -7.71 4.58
CA THR A 97 12.03 -6.37 4.04
C THR A 97 13.22 -5.43 4.15
N ASN A 98 14.21 -5.73 5.00
CA ASN A 98 15.42 -4.91 5.15
C ASN A 98 16.36 -5.04 3.94
N HIS A 99 16.12 -6.05 3.08
CA HIS A 99 16.89 -6.28 1.86
C HIS A 99 16.22 -5.71 0.62
N PHE A 100 15.00 -5.16 0.74
CA PHE A 100 14.32 -4.52 -0.37
C PHE A 100 14.79 -3.07 -0.51
N ASN A 101 14.90 -2.62 -1.75
CA ASN A 101 15.14 -1.21 -2.02
C ASN A 101 13.92 -0.40 -1.57
N THR A 102 14.17 0.75 -0.98
CA THR A 102 13.13 1.72 -0.61
C THR A 102 13.20 2.91 -1.55
N PRO A 103 12.10 3.65 -1.73
CA PRO A 103 12.12 4.93 -2.42
C PRO A 103 13.27 5.81 -1.92
N THR A 104 13.92 6.50 -2.85
CA THR A 104 15.03 7.41 -2.55
C THR A 104 14.52 8.60 -1.73
N SER A 105 13.30 9.05 -2.01
CA SER A 105 12.68 10.12 -1.23
C SER A 105 12.26 9.63 0.15
N THR A 106 12.49 10.46 1.16
CA THR A 106 11.90 10.22 2.48
C THR A 106 10.40 10.53 2.44
N LEU A 107 9.58 9.49 2.57
CA LEU A 107 8.11 9.60 2.63
C LEU A 107 7.64 10.03 4.04
N ASN A 108 6.64 10.92 4.14
CA ASN A 108 6.13 11.43 5.44
C ASN A 108 4.61 11.33 5.64
N LEU A 109 3.81 11.43 4.58
CA LEU A 109 2.35 11.54 4.70
C LEU A 109 1.67 10.29 4.15
N TYR A 110 1.68 9.24 4.97
CA TYR A 110 1.04 7.98 4.64
C TYR A 110 -0.47 8.05 4.88
N GLN A 111 -1.24 7.69 3.86
CA GLN A 111 -2.69 7.79 3.86
C GLN A 111 -3.31 6.53 3.27
N MET A 112 -4.42 6.12 3.88
CA MET A 112 -5.42 5.28 3.25
C MET A 112 -6.54 6.19 2.74
N VAL A 113 -6.78 6.15 1.43
CA VAL A 113 -7.89 6.86 0.79
C VAL A 113 -9.01 5.86 0.55
N VAL A 114 -10.19 6.13 1.10
CA VAL A 114 -11.40 5.34 0.83
C VAL A 114 -12.34 6.15 -0.03
N CYS A 115 -12.59 5.67 -1.23
CA CYS A 115 -13.43 6.32 -2.22
C CYS A 115 -14.90 5.93 -2.04
N LYS A 116 -15.79 6.80 -2.55
CA LYS A 116 -17.18 6.45 -2.77
C LYS A 116 -17.29 5.16 -3.61
N GLY A 117 -18.21 4.26 -3.24
CA GLY A 117 -18.32 2.93 -3.87
C GLY A 117 -17.41 1.85 -3.27
N GLY A 118 -16.71 2.15 -2.16
CA GLY A 118 -16.06 1.13 -1.31
C GLY A 118 -14.66 0.70 -1.74
N TYR A 119 -14.08 1.32 -2.76
CA TYR A 119 -12.68 1.09 -3.14
C TYR A 119 -11.74 1.88 -2.24
N ALA A 120 -10.55 1.32 -1.98
CA ALA A 120 -9.52 2.02 -1.23
C ALA A 120 -8.13 1.79 -1.82
N TYR A 121 -7.26 2.78 -1.64
CA TYR A 121 -5.85 2.70 -2.01
C TYR A 121 -4.99 3.37 -0.94
N PHE A 122 -3.69 3.09 -1.01
CA PHE A 122 -2.70 3.72 -0.16
C PHE A 122 -1.85 4.68 -0.97
N GLN A 123 -1.48 5.81 -0.35
CA GLN A 123 -0.53 6.75 -0.92
C GLN A 123 0.38 7.30 0.16
N ALA A 124 1.58 7.69 -0.24
CA ALA A 124 2.50 8.42 0.61
C ALA A 124 3.14 9.55 -0.18
N PHE A 125 3.38 10.67 0.49
CA PHE A 125 4.06 11.81 -0.12
C PHE A 125 5.48 11.93 0.41
N GLY A 126 6.42 12.15 -0.51
CA GLY A 126 7.77 12.56 -0.20
C GLY A 126 7.82 13.88 0.55
N LYS A 127 8.79 14.05 1.44
CA LYS A 127 9.13 15.34 2.06
C LYS A 127 9.79 16.21 0.98
N HIS A 128 8.97 16.95 0.22
CA HIS A 128 9.32 17.91 -0.84
C HIS A 128 10.80 17.99 -1.28
N THR A 129 11.06 17.60 -2.51
CA THR A 129 12.10 18.20 -3.36
C THR A 129 11.48 19.17 -4.37
N GLY A 130 10.47 19.96 -4.00
CA GLY A 130 10.03 21.11 -4.82
C GLY A 130 9.46 20.82 -6.22
N GLU A 131 8.98 19.61 -6.50
CA GLU A 131 8.29 19.31 -7.76
C GLU A 131 6.78 19.38 -7.55
N GLU A 132 6.15 20.36 -8.22
CA GLU A 132 4.70 20.54 -8.38
C GLU A 132 4.19 19.81 -9.61
#